data_AF-A0A7V2MXX2-F1
#
_entry.id   AF-A0A7V2MXX2-F1
#
_cell.length_a   1.000
_cell.length_b   1.000
_cell.length_c   1.000
_cell.angle_alpha   90.00
_cell.angle_beta   90.00
_cell.angle_gamma   90.00
#
_symmetry.space_group_name_H-M   'P 1'
#
loop_
_entity.id
_entity.type
_entity.pdbx_description
1 polymer ?
#
loop_
_entity_poly.entity_id
_entity_poly.type
_entity_poly.pdbx_seq_one_letter_code
_entity_poly.pdbx_strand_id
1 'polypeptide(L)'
;MMNGRARGLARRLALFVGLSALLVSAAQAAPRPRPILIVPFDTVGLAPEDAWLGEAVAQVLALGLAQHPAFVQVDRARLRAVGQPEAWGDAVVAQAARALKVDAVLYGTVSRSGTDLLIRPRLLEVKGGATDTVALEPVTAGDVDLLARLAELPVAYARTLRVALTEAERARIERAARPTRSLKALELFARGQAAFRRGGQEGNETAVELLSRAVEVDPNFVVAHYTLGVVHQALGNRWKAAAQYRATTQLDPTFPEAYKALGDLFLTAPRRLFDQAVEAYSKAIELRPFYAEAHMGLGDARAAKGDVDGAIAAYQRALAFNPTNPRAHLSLGRIYYGEKGLYYEAVAAYKKALELDPLSLDARMGLGEIYEDKGLYKEAIEEYRKVIEIDPKHTGALYNLAIVYEKVDPREAIAQWERYIAIASQLPSEKDWVDVARQHLRKLRNQLKE
;
A
#
# COMPACT_ATOMS: atom_id res chain seq x y z
N MET A 1 64.14 15.19 -46.01
CA MET A 1 62.83 15.22 -46.71
C MET A 1 61.71 15.04 -45.69
N MET A 2 60.60 15.74 -45.89
CA MET A 2 59.34 15.75 -45.10
C MET A 2 59.41 16.51 -43.76
N ASN A 3 59.17 17.83 -43.72
CA ASN A 3 57.90 18.57 -43.82
C ASN A 3 56.81 18.17 -42.81
N GLY A 4 56.65 19.02 -41.78
CA GLY A 4 55.45 19.85 -41.70
C GLY A 4 54.15 19.22 -41.23
N ARG A 5 54.06 18.81 -39.96
CA ARG A 5 52.78 18.70 -39.21
C ARG A 5 53.00 18.93 -37.71
N ALA A 6 53.36 20.15 -37.30
CA ALA A 6 53.48 20.50 -35.87
C ALA A 6 52.92 21.88 -35.50
N ARG A 7 52.23 22.59 -36.40
CA ARG A 7 51.68 23.94 -36.10
C ARG A 7 50.25 24.15 -36.60
N GLY A 8 49.43 23.09 -36.57
CA GLY A 8 48.05 23.11 -37.09
C GLY A 8 46.93 22.84 -36.08
N LEU A 9 47.21 22.37 -34.86
CA LEU A 9 46.15 22.00 -33.90
C LEU A 9 46.01 22.94 -32.69
N ALA A 10 46.94 23.86 -32.45
CA ALA A 10 46.91 24.74 -31.27
C ALA A 10 46.13 26.07 -31.48
N ARG A 11 45.44 26.26 -32.61
CA ARG A 11 44.67 27.50 -32.91
C ARG A 11 43.19 27.28 -33.25
N ARG A 12 42.65 26.08 -33.00
CA ARG A 12 41.19 25.82 -33.02
C ARG A 12 40.61 25.57 -31.61
N LEU A 13 41.27 26.10 -30.59
CA LEU A 13 40.86 26.01 -29.19
C LEU A 13 40.50 27.38 -28.58
N ALA A 14 40.30 28.40 -29.42
CA ALA A 14 39.99 29.76 -28.97
C ALA A 14 38.92 30.41 -29.85
N LEU A 15 37.76 29.75 -30.00
CA LEU A 15 36.54 30.35 -30.55
C LEU A 15 35.33 29.46 -30.26
N PHE A 16 35.17 29.08 -28.99
CA PHE A 16 33.90 28.63 -28.40
C PHE A 16 33.92 28.98 -26.91
N VAL A 17 34.35 30.20 -26.61
CA VAL A 17 34.19 30.84 -25.29
C VAL A 17 33.31 32.05 -25.56
N GLY A 18 32.01 31.89 -25.36
CA GLY A 18 31.05 32.96 -25.59
C GLY A 18 29.75 32.49 -26.23
N LEU A 19 29.02 31.61 -25.55
CA LEU A 19 27.55 31.67 -25.40
C LEU A 19 27.11 30.48 -24.54
N SER A 20 27.41 30.55 -23.25
CA SER A 20 26.69 29.78 -22.24
C SER A 20 26.43 30.73 -21.09
N ALA A 21 25.83 31.88 -21.42
CA ALA A 21 25.14 32.68 -20.44
C ALA A 21 24.00 31.81 -19.93
N LEU A 22 24.20 31.33 -18.71
CA LEU A 22 23.22 30.79 -17.78
C LEU A 22 21.83 31.39 -18.00
N LEU A 23 20.99 30.72 -18.79
CA LEU A 23 19.57 30.66 -18.49
C LEU A 23 19.43 29.60 -17.38
N VAL A 24 19.82 29.98 -16.17
CA VAL A 24 19.14 29.43 -14.99
C VAL A 24 17.74 29.99 -15.11
N SER A 25 16.89 29.27 -15.84
CA SER A 25 15.47 29.24 -15.54
C SER A 25 15.41 29.08 -14.02
N ALA A 26 14.82 30.06 -13.34
CA ALA A 26 14.47 29.90 -11.95
C ALA A 26 13.60 28.65 -11.86
N ALA A 27 14.23 27.52 -11.61
CA ALA A 27 13.57 26.29 -11.24
C ALA A 27 12.87 26.66 -9.94
N GLN A 28 11.57 27.01 -10.05
CA GLN A 28 10.68 27.09 -8.90
C GLN A 28 10.92 25.80 -8.13
N ALA A 29 11.52 25.93 -6.94
CA ALA A 29 11.76 24.80 -6.07
C ALA A 29 10.43 24.03 -5.99
N ALA A 30 10.44 22.75 -6.39
CA ALA A 30 9.23 21.95 -6.44
C ALA A 30 8.52 22.09 -5.09
N PRO A 31 7.22 22.45 -5.06
CA PRO A 31 6.51 22.71 -3.82
C PRO A 31 6.64 21.48 -2.92
N ARG A 32 7.02 21.68 -1.65
CA ARG A 32 7.11 20.61 -0.66
C ARG A 32 5.79 19.82 -0.70
N PRO A 33 5.81 18.50 -0.98
CA PRO A 33 4.59 17.73 -1.08
C PRO A 33 3.82 17.81 0.25
N ARG A 34 2.52 18.11 0.17
CA ARG A 34 1.65 18.27 1.32
C ARG A 34 0.84 17.00 1.51
N PRO A 35 0.97 16.31 2.66
CA PRO A 35 0.06 15.25 3.03
C PRO A 35 -1.36 15.82 3.18
N ILE A 36 -2.30 15.34 2.37
CA ILE A 36 -3.70 15.75 2.44
C ILE A 36 -4.59 14.55 2.75
N LEU A 37 -5.67 14.82 3.47
CA LEU A 37 -6.76 13.87 3.69
C LEU A 37 -8.01 14.36 2.96
N ILE A 38 -8.65 13.47 2.22
CA ILE A 38 -9.94 13.75 1.58
C ILE A 38 -10.97 12.85 2.25
N VAL A 39 -12.00 13.45 2.82
CA VAL A 39 -13.08 12.74 3.50
C VAL A 39 -14.39 12.90 2.72
N PRO A 40 -15.37 11.98 2.90
CA PRO A 40 -16.70 12.15 2.35
C PRO A 40 -17.29 13.50 2.74
N PHE A 41 -17.92 14.16 1.78
CA PHE A 41 -18.72 15.33 2.11
C PHE A 41 -19.96 14.89 2.88
N ASP A 42 -20.32 15.67 3.87
CA ASP A 42 -21.50 15.42 4.69
C ASP A 42 -22.78 15.58 3.85
N THR A 43 -23.63 14.57 3.90
CA THR A 43 -24.91 14.51 3.18
C THR A 43 -26.10 14.53 4.14
N VAL A 44 -25.91 14.94 5.39
CA VAL A 44 -27.01 15.07 6.36
C VAL A 44 -28.13 15.94 5.78
N GLY A 45 -29.35 15.41 5.83
CA GLY A 45 -30.54 16.07 5.28
C GLY A 45 -30.84 15.75 3.82
N LEU A 46 -29.95 15.02 3.11
CA LEU A 46 -30.28 14.42 1.83
C LEU A 46 -31.08 13.12 2.03
N ALA A 47 -31.87 12.78 1.02
CA ALA A 47 -32.56 11.50 0.99
C ALA A 47 -31.53 10.35 0.94
N PRO A 48 -31.83 9.15 1.47
CA PRO A 48 -30.89 8.02 1.50
C PRO A 48 -30.33 7.66 0.12
N GLU A 49 -31.12 7.82 -0.94
CA GLU A 49 -30.72 7.63 -2.33
C GLU A 49 -29.72 8.68 -2.84
N ASP A 50 -29.51 9.78 -2.14
CA ASP A 50 -28.55 10.84 -2.48
C ASP A 50 -27.29 10.81 -1.60
N ALA A 51 -27.24 9.94 -0.59
CA ALA A 51 -26.10 9.83 0.33
C ALA A 51 -24.77 9.46 -0.37
N TRP A 52 -24.82 8.87 -1.57
CA TRP A 52 -23.65 8.56 -2.38
C TRP A 52 -22.89 9.81 -2.86
N LEU A 53 -23.56 10.97 -2.93
CA LEU A 53 -22.97 12.22 -3.43
C LEU A 53 -21.73 12.61 -2.62
N GLY A 54 -21.76 12.43 -1.31
CA GLY A 54 -20.62 12.75 -0.44
C GLY A 54 -19.36 11.99 -0.81
N GLU A 55 -19.52 10.71 -1.17
CA GLU A 55 -18.45 9.84 -1.64
C GLU A 55 -18.02 10.17 -3.07
N ALA A 56 -18.96 10.50 -3.94
CA ALA A 56 -18.65 10.92 -5.31
C ALA A 56 -17.80 12.20 -5.34
N VAL A 57 -18.13 13.21 -4.52
CA VAL A 57 -17.31 14.43 -4.42
C VAL A 57 -15.89 14.08 -3.94
N ALA A 58 -15.76 13.28 -2.89
CA ALA A 58 -14.46 12.85 -2.37
C ALA A 58 -13.64 12.09 -3.43
N GLN A 59 -14.27 11.24 -4.23
CA GLN A 59 -13.60 10.51 -5.32
C GLN A 59 -13.11 11.45 -6.42
N VAL A 60 -13.94 12.42 -6.83
CA VAL A 60 -13.57 13.42 -7.84
C VAL A 60 -12.35 14.23 -7.39
N LEU A 61 -12.33 14.65 -6.11
CA LEU A 61 -11.18 15.30 -5.50
C LEU A 61 -9.94 14.42 -5.51
N ALA A 62 -10.07 13.15 -5.13
CA ALA A 62 -8.96 12.21 -5.09
C ALA A 62 -8.34 12.01 -6.47
N LEU A 63 -9.14 11.79 -7.51
CA LEU A 63 -8.62 11.57 -8.87
C LEU A 63 -7.98 12.82 -9.45
N GLY A 64 -8.60 14.00 -9.25
CA GLY A 64 -8.06 15.26 -9.74
C GLY A 64 -6.73 15.60 -9.08
N LEU A 65 -6.67 15.61 -7.75
CA LEU A 65 -5.47 16.02 -7.00
C LEU A 65 -4.32 15.01 -7.12
N ALA A 66 -4.59 13.75 -7.47
CA ALA A 66 -3.55 12.75 -7.73
C ALA A 66 -2.68 13.10 -8.94
N GLN A 67 -3.13 14.00 -9.82
CA GLN A 67 -2.41 14.42 -11.02
C GLN A 67 -1.34 15.50 -10.77
N HIS A 68 -1.13 15.91 -9.51
CA HIS A 68 -0.22 17.00 -9.18
C HIS A 68 0.71 16.66 -8.00
N PRO A 69 2.05 16.82 -8.15
CA PRO A 69 3.04 16.35 -7.17
C PRO A 69 3.04 17.10 -5.84
N ALA A 70 2.36 18.26 -5.77
CA ALA A 70 2.22 19.01 -4.52
C ALA A 70 1.34 18.30 -3.47
N PHE A 71 0.59 17.26 -3.85
CA PHE A 71 -0.33 16.56 -2.96
C PHE A 71 0.09 15.11 -2.75
N VAL A 72 0.23 14.72 -1.48
CA VAL A 72 0.40 13.33 -1.07
C VAL A 72 -0.88 12.91 -0.39
N GLN A 73 -1.72 12.13 -1.08
CA GLN A 73 -2.99 11.70 -0.50
C GLN A 73 -2.75 10.60 0.53
N VAL A 74 -3.25 10.82 1.74
CA VAL A 74 -3.29 9.77 2.75
C VAL A 74 -4.41 8.81 2.43
N ASP A 75 -4.07 7.52 2.36
CA ASP A 75 -5.02 6.45 2.09
C ASP A 75 -6.21 6.50 3.07
N ARG A 76 -7.43 6.51 2.53
CA ARG A 76 -8.68 6.50 3.29
C ARG A 76 -8.83 5.25 4.15
N ALA A 77 -8.16 4.15 3.85
CA ALA A 77 -8.11 2.98 4.74
C ALA A 77 -7.55 3.33 6.13
N ARG A 78 -6.67 4.34 6.24
CA ARG A 78 -6.13 4.82 7.51
C ARG A 78 -7.16 5.56 8.36
N LEU A 79 -8.31 5.98 7.79
CA LEU A 79 -9.43 6.55 8.56
C LEU A 79 -10.02 5.55 9.56
N ARG A 80 -9.80 4.24 9.40
CA ARG A 80 -10.22 3.23 10.38
C ARG A 80 -9.67 3.53 11.79
N ALA A 81 -8.50 4.16 11.90
CA ALA A 81 -7.92 4.59 13.17
C ALA A 81 -8.72 5.72 13.87
N VAL A 82 -9.60 6.41 13.13
CA VAL A 82 -10.43 7.53 13.59
C VAL A 82 -11.92 7.12 13.69
N GLY A 83 -12.29 5.94 13.19
CA GLY A 83 -13.67 5.43 13.17
C GLY A 83 -14.46 5.82 11.92
N GLN A 84 -15.77 5.57 11.94
CA GLN A 84 -16.72 5.98 10.88
C GLN A 84 -17.72 6.97 11.49
N PRO A 85 -17.40 8.28 11.50
CA PRO A 85 -18.29 9.29 12.05
C PRO A 85 -19.55 9.42 11.17
N GLU A 86 -20.67 9.79 11.79
CA GLU A 86 -21.91 10.09 11.05
C GLU A 86 -21.77 11.35 10.17
N ALA A 87 -20.96 12.32 10.62
CA ALA A 87 -20.69 13.55 9.90
C ALA A 87 -19.22 13.98 10.03
N TRP A 88 -18.66 14.49 8.94
CA TRP A 88 -17.29 15.01 8.88
C TRP A 88 -17.23 16.51 9.22
N GLY A 89 -17.66 16.87 10.43
CA GLY A 89 -17.58 18.25 10.93
C GLY A 89 -16.18 18.66 11.41
N ASP A 90 -15.98 19.96 11.66
CA ASP A 90 -14.70 20.59 11.98
C ASP A 90 -13.91 19.88 13.09
N ALA A 91 -14.58 19.46 14.16
CA ALA A 91 -13.93 18.76 15.28
C ALA A 91 -13.38 17.38 14.86
N VAL A 92 -14.16 16.62 14.09
CA VAL A 92 -13.81 15.28 13.64
C VAL A 92 -12.68 15.33 12.63
N VAL A 93 -12.75 16.26 11.66
CA VAL A 93 -11.66 16.45 10.69
C VAL A 93 -10.38 16.96 11.36
N ALA A 94 -10.46 17.81 12.38
CA ALA A 94 -9.30 18.24 13.16
C ALA A 94 -8.64 17.08 13.92
N GLN A 95 -9.44 16.20 14.52
CA GLN A 95 -8.94 14.98 15.17
C GLN A 95 -8.26 14.06 14.16
N ALA A 96 -8.91 13.79 13.03
CA ALA A 96 -8.35 12.99 11.95
C ALA A 96 -7.03 13.56 11.43
N ALA A 97 -6.96 14.89 11.27
CA ALA A 97 -5.78 15.58 10.80
C ALA A 97 -4.57 15.34 11.70
N ARG A 98 -4.77 15.48 13.03
CA ARG A 98 -3.74 15.24 14.05
C ARG A 98 -3.32 13.78 14.10
N ALA A 99 -4.28 12.85 14.10
CA ALA A 99 -4.02 11.42 14.18
C ALA A 99 -3.22 10.91 12.98
N LEU A 100 -3.54 11.39 11.77
CA LEU A 100 -2.90 10.97 10.54
C LEU A 100 -1.70 11.83 10.14
N LYS A 101 -1.43 12.90 10.90
CA LYS A 101 -0.33 13.87 10.67
C LYS A 101 -0.38 14.44 9.25
N VAL A 102 -1.54 14.93 8.84
CA VAL A 102 -1.72 15.60 7.54
C VAL A 102 -1.66 17.12 7.67
N ASP A 103 -1.23 17.78 6.60
CA ASP A 103 -1.14 19.23 6.52
C ASP A 103 -2.51 19.87 6.27
N ALA A 104 -3.41 19.15 5.60
CA ALA A 104 -4.76 19.63 5.33
C ALA A 104 -5.81 18.52 5.19
N VAL A 105 -7.07 18.87 5.46
CA VAL A 105 -8.25 18.02 5.24
C VAL A 105 -9.25 18.72 4.33
N LEU A 106 -9.64 18.06 3.25
CA LEU A 106 -10.65 18.51 2.30
C LEU A 106 -11.97 17.82 2.64
N TYR A 107 -12.98 18.62 2.95
CA TYR A 107 -14.29 18.16 3.40
C TYR A 107 -15.36 19.20 3.03
N GLY A 108 -16.62 18.95 3.36
CA GLY A 108 -17.67 19.92 3.11
C GLY A 108 -19.04 19.32 3.29
N THR A 109 -20.05 20.00 2.79
CA THR A 109 -21.43 19.49 2.82
C THR A 109 -22.03 19.47 1.42
N VAL A 110 -22.94 18.54 1.18
CA VAL A 110 -23.82 18.51 0.02
C VAL A 110 -25.25 18.59 0.53
N SER A 111 -26.01 19.53 -0.02
CA SER A 111 -27.42 19.76 0.32
C SER A 111 -28.24 19.92 -0.95
N ARG A 112 -29.55 19.70 -0.89
CA ARG A 112 -30.45 19.88 -2.03
C ARG A 112 -31.33 21.11 -1.80
N SER A 113 -31.49 21.94 -2.81
CA SER A 113 -32.37 23.12 -2.80
C SER A 113 -33.21 23.10 -4.08
N GLY A 114 -34.46 22.67 -3.98
CA GLY A 114 -35.28 22.39 -5.17
C GLY A 114 -34.70 21.22 -5.96
N THR A 115 -34.45 21.43 -7.26
CA THR A 115 -33.81 20.44 -8.14
C THR A 115 -32.29 20.43 -8.03
N ASP A 116 -31.71 21.51 -7.49
CA ASP A 116 -30.28 21.74 -7.57
C ASP A 116 -29.58 21.22 -6.31
N LEU A 117 -28.35 20.74 -6.52
CA LEU A 117 -27.43 20.39 -5.46
C LEU A 117 -26.55 21.59 -5.14
N LEU A 118 -26.35 21.83 -3.85
CA LEU A 118 -25.49 22.86 -3.32
C LEU A 118 -24.36 22.21 -2.52
N ILE A 119 -23.16 22.24 -3.11
CA ILE A 119 -21.93 21.77 -2.52
C ILE A 119 -21.24 22.95 -1.82
N ARG A 120 -20.92 22.80 -0.53
CA ARG A 120 -20.17 23.77 0.26
C ARG A 120 -18.80 23.21 0.64
N PRO A 121 -17.78 23.40 -0.20
CA PRO A 121 -16.44 22.93 0.06
C PRO A 121 -15.79 23.71 1.21
N ARG A 122 -15.10 22.98 2.09
CA ARG A 122 -14.33 23.50 3.21
C ARG A 122 -12.95 22.84 3.24
N LEU A 123 -11.98 23.60 3.71
CA LEU A 123 -10.60 23.17 3.86
C LEU A 123 -10.16 23.42 5.30
N LEU A 124 -9.65 22.41 5.97
CA LEU A 124 -8.95 22.58 7.24
C LEU A 124 -7.44 22.52 6.97
N GLU A 125 -6.70 23.53 7.40
CA GLU A 125 -5.23 23.57 7.36
C GLU A 125 -4.64 23.41 8.77
N VAL A 126 -3.59 22.59 8.89
CA VAL A 126 -2.84 22.42 10.14
C VAL A 126 -1.58 23.27 10.09
N LYS A 127 -1.45 24.24 11.00
CA LYS A 127 -0.28 25.13 11.10
C LYS A 127 0.23 25.17 12.53
N GLY A 128 1.45 24.67 12.76
CA GLY A 128 2.10 24.73 14.08
C GLY A 128 1.29 24.06 15.21
N GLY A 129 0.48 23.03 14.88
CA GLY A 129 -0.40 22.34 15.83
C GLY A 129 -1.80 22.95 15.98
N ALA A 130 -2.01 24.18 15.49
CA ALA A 130 -3.34 24.79 15.37
C ALA A 130 -4.03 24.37 14.06
N THR A 131 -5.36 24.45 14.06
CA THR A 131 -6.19 24.16 12.88
C THR A 131 -6.96 25.40 12.48
N ASP A 132 -6.92 25.75 11.20
CA ASP A 132 -7.65 26.87 10.61
C ASP A 132 -8.56 26.36 9.51
N THR A 133 -9.80 26.84 9.46
CA THR A 133 -10.81 26.35 8.52
C THR A 133 -11.22 27.45 7.55
N VAL A 134 -11.11 27.15 6.26
CA VAL A 134 -11.47 28.06 5.16
C VAL A 134 -12.67 27.49 4.41
N ALA A 135 -13.73 28.29 4.25
CA ALA A 135 -14.81 27.98 3.34
C ALA A 135 -14.42 28.40 1.92
N LEU A 136 -14.66 27.54 0.94
CA LEU A 136 -14.47 27.83 -0.47
C LEU A 136 -15.80 28.31 -1.07
N GLU A 137 -15.75 28.87 -2.28
CA GLU A 137 -16.96 29.29 -2.99
C GLU A 137 -17.93 28.10 -3.16
N PRO A 138 -19.21 28.24 -2.76
CA PRO A 138 -20.20 27.20 -2.95
C PRO A 138 -20.44 26.92 -4.44
N VAL A 139 -20.67 25.66 -4.76
CA VAL A 139 -21.00 25.21 -6.12
C VAL A 139 -22.45 24.76 -6.15
N THR A 140 -23.25 25.41 -7.00
CA THR A 140 -24.60 24.98 -7.31
C THR A 140 -24.59 24.24 -8.64
N ALA A 141 -25.19 23.07 -8.70
CA ALA A 141 -25.27 22.25 -9.91
C ALA A 141 -26.58 21.48 -9.99
N GLY A 142 -27.16 21.40 -11.18
CA GLY A 142 -28.22 20.45 -11.48
C GLY A 142 -27.63 19.11 -11.93
N ASP A 143 -28.46 18.08 -12.06
CA ASP A 143 -27.99 16.74 -12.45
C ASP A 143 -27.27 16.73 -13.82
N VAL A 144 -27.64 17.64 -14.73
CA VAL A 144 -27.08 17.72 -16.10
C VAL A 144 -25.64 18.23 -16.10
N ASP A 145 -25.31 19.22 -15.26
CA ASP A 145 -23.98 19.84 -15.22
C ASP A 145 -23.13 19.41 -14.01
N LEU A 146 -23.69 18.61 -13.10
CA LEU A 146 -23.03 18.16 -11.87
C LEU A 146 -21.61 17.61 -12.10
N LEU A 147 -21.42 16.70 -13.06
CA LEU A 147 -20.09 16.15 -13.34
C LEU A 147 -19.09 17.22 -13.78
N ALA A 148 -19.55 18.19 -14.57
CA ALA A 148 -18.70 19.29 -15.04
C ALA A 148 -18.30 20.19 -13.88
N ARG A 149 -19.26 20.51 -12.99
CA ARG A 149 -19.08 21.35 -11.80
C ARG A 149 -18.21 20.71 -10.73
N LEU A 150 -18.41 19.43 -10.44
CA LEU A 150 -17.58 18.70 -9.47
C LEU A 150 -16.11 18.66 -9.91
N ALA A 151 -15.85 18.59 -11.22
CA ALA A 151 -14.50 18.54 -11.76
C ALA A 151 -13.68 19.81 -11.55
N GLU A 152 -14.33 20.95 -11.24
CA GLU A 152 -13.68 22.22 -10.93
C GLU A 152 -13.15 22.26 -9.48
N LEU A 153 -13.74 21.47 -8.59
CA LEU A 153 -13.41 21.47 -7.15
C LEU A 153 -11.93 21.19 -6.85
N PRO A 154 -11.25 20.19 -7.45
CA PRO A 154 -9.83 19.95 -7.17
C PRO A 154 -8.96 21.18 -7.44
N VAL A 155 -9.24 21.93 -8.51
CA VAL A 155 -8.52 23.16 -8.87
C VAL A 155 -8.80 24.26 -7.84
N ALA A 156 -10.06 24.39 -7.39
CA ALA A 156 -10.43 25.33 -6.34
C ALA A 156 -9.67 25.03 -5.03
N TYR A 157 -9.61 23.77 -4.62
CA TYR A 157 -8.84 23.34 -3.45
C TYR A 157 -7.34 23.59 -3.60
N ALA A 158 -6.76 23.28 -4.75
CA ALA A 158 -5.35 23.54 -5.03
C ALA A 158 -5.02 25.03 -4.92
N ARG A 159 -5.88 25.90 -5.46
CA ARG A 159 -5.75 27.36 -5.34
C ARG A 159 -5.82 27.83 -3.89
N THR A 160 -6.80 27.34 -3.11
CA THR A 160 -6.93 27.69 -1.68
C THR A 160 -5.71 27.26 -0.88
N LEU A 161 -5.14 26.09 -1.20
CA LEU A 161 -3.88 25.59 -0.63
C LEU A 161 -2.63 26.33 -1.13
N ARG A 162 -2.80 27.37 -1.97
CA ARG A 162 -1.73 28.21 -2.53
C ARG A 162 -0.77 27.42 -3.42
N VAL A 163 -1.29 26.40 -4.11
CA VAL A 163 -0.56 25.67 -5.15
C VAL A 163 -0.81 26.37 -6.48
N ALA A 164 0.24 26.97 -7.04
CA ALA A 164 0.18 27.56 -8.37
C ALA A 164 0.06 26.44 -9.41
N LEU A 165 -0.89 26.57 -10.32
CA LEU A 165 -1.14 25.60 -11.40
C LEU A 165 -0.96 26.29 -12.75
N THR A 166 -0.18 25.67 -13.63
CA THR A 166 -0.18 25.99 -15.05
C THR A 166 -1.50 25.56 -15.70
N GLU A 167 -1.80 26.09 -16.88
CA GLU A 167 -3.01 25.71 -17.62
C GLU A 167 -3.02 24.21 -18.00
N ALA A 168 -1.85 23.66 -18.32
CA ALA A 168 -1.70 22.24 -18.60
C ALA A 168 -1.97 21.35 -17.37
N GLU A 169 -1.53 21.78 -16.18
CA GLU A 169 -1.81 21.08 -14.92
C GLU A 169 -3.29 21.16 -14.55
N ARG A 170 -3.90 22.34 -14.69
CA ARG A 170 -5.35 22.53 -14.50
C ARG A 170 -6.14 21.57 -15.40
N ALA A 171 -5.87 21.57 -16.69
CA ALA A 171 -6.57 20.72 -17.65
C ALA A 171 -6.37 19.23 -17.35
N ARG A 172 -5.19 18.82 -16.85
CA ARG A 172 -4.92 17.44 -16.43
C ARG A 172 -5.75 17.06 -15.20
N ILE A 173 -5.77 17.93 -14.18
CA ILE A 173 -6.54 17.75 -12.95
C ILE A 173 -8.04 17.62 -13.27
N GLU A 174 -8.61 18.57 -14.02
CA GLU A 174 -10.04 18.58 -14.36
C GLU A 174 -10.44 17.37 -15.21
N ARG A 175 -9.56 16.91 -16.12
CA ARG A 175 -9.80 15.69 -16.90
C ARG A 175 -9.87 14.46 -16.01
N ALA A 176 -8.92 14.29 -15.08
CA ALA A 176 -8.92 13.16 -14.15
C ALA A 176 -10.09 13.21 -13.16
N ALA A 177 -10.53 14.42 -12.81
CA ALA A 177 -11.70 14.67 -11.98
C ALA A 177 -13.04 14.30 -12.67
N ARG A 178 -13.03 13.96 -13.96
CA ARG A 178 -14.19 13.45 -14.72
C ARG A 178 -13.97 11.98 -15.13
N PRO A 179 -14.08 11.03 -14.18
CA PRO A 179 -13.75 9.65 -14.47
C PRO A 179 -14.77 8.91 -15.34
N THR A 180 -15.96 9.50 -15.52
CA THR A 180 -17.03 9.01 -16.40
C THR A 180 -17.81 10.20 -16.95
N ARG A 181 -18.50 9.99 -18.08
CA ARG A 181 -19.46 10.96 -18.64
C ARG A 181 -20.91 10.70 -18.18
N SER A 182 -21.15 9.61 -17.44
CA SER A 182 -22.48 9.22 -16.99
C SER A 182 -22.62 9.45 -15.49
N LEU A 183 -23.56 10.31 -15.12
CA LEU A 183 -23.87 10.53 -13.70
C LEU A 183 -24.34 9.23 -13.03
N LYS A 184 -25.08 8.41 -13.77
CA LYS A 184 -25.54 7.10 -13.28
C LYS A 184 -24.39 6.14 -13.03
N ALA A 185 -23.37 6.13 -13.90
CA ALA A 185 -22.19 5.31 -13.67
C ALA A 185 -21.42 5.77 -12.42
N LEU A 186 -21.29 7.09 -12.21
CA LEU A 186 -20.65 7.63 -11.01
C LEU A 186 -21.42 7.29 -9.73
N GLU A 187 -22.75 7.38 -9.75
CA GLU A 187 -23.61 6.98 -8.64
C GLU A 187 -23.39 5.51 -8.27
N LEU A 188 -23.52 4.61 -9.25
CA LEU A 188 -23.33 3.17 -9.08
C LEU A 188 -21.94 2.86 -8.53
N PHE A 189 -20.92 3.52 -9.08
CA PHE A 189 -19.54 3.39 -8.62
C PHE A 189 -19.36 3.82 -7.15
N ALA A 190 -19.85 5.00 -6.78
CA ALA A 190 -19.73 5.53 -5.42
C ALA A 190 -20.44 4.64 -4.39
N ARG A 191 -21.65 4.16 -4.72
CA ARG A 191 -22.40 3.21 -3.89
C ARG A 191 -21.68 1.86 -3.80
N GLY A 192 -21.13 1.35 -4.89
CA GLY A 192 -20.38 0.10 -4.92
C GLY A 192 -19.12 0.16 -4.04
N GLN A 193 -18.37 1.27 -4.08
CA GLN A 193 -17.25 1.48 -3.18
C GLN A 193 -17.68 1.57 -1.71
N ALA A 194 -18.80 2.24 -1.42
CA ALA A 194 -19.33 2.32 -0.06
C ALA A 194 -19.72 0.94 0.47
N ALA A 195 -20.37 0.10 -0.34
CA ALA A 195 -20.68 -1.28 0.00
C ALA A 195 -19.42 -2.10 0.29
N PHE A 196 -18.38 -1.96 -0.56
CA PHE A 196 -17.10 -2.65 -0.34
C PHE A 196 -16.40 -2.22 0.95
N ARG A 197 -16.46 -0.93 1.30
CA ARG A 197 -15.88 -0.41 2.56
C ARG A 197 -16.59 -0.91 3.80
N ARG A 198 -17.91 -1.13 3.76
CA ARG A 198 -18.66 -1.78 4.85
C ARG A 198 -18.13 -3.20 5.09
N GLY A 199 -17.67 -3.86 4.03
CA GLY A 199 -17.07 -5.19 4.10
C GLY A 199 -18.11 -6.28 4.36
N GLY A 200 -17.64 -7.46 4.76
CA GLY A 200 -18.48 -8.65 4.87
C GLY A 200 -18.86 -9.24 3.50
N GLN A 201 -19.49 -10.42 3.52
CA GLN A 201 -19.89 -11.10 2.28
C GLN A 201 -20.95 -10.30 1.51
N GLU A 202 -22.02 -9.86 2.19
CA GLU A 202 -23.12 -9.09 1.59
C GLU A 202 -22.64 -7.75 1.00
N GLY A 203 -21.75 -7.04 1.71
CA GLY A 203 -21.18 -5.78 1.23
C GLY A 203 -20.32 -5.97 -0.01
N ASN A 204 -19.54 -7.05 -0.07
CA ASN A 204 -18.73 -7.39 -1.23
C ASN A 204 -19.59 -7.83 -2.43
N GLU A 205 -20.65 -8.61 -2.22
CA GLU A 205 -21.59 -9.02 -3.27
C GLU A 205 -22.33 -7.81 -3.86
N THR A 206 -22.85 -6.93 -2.99
CA THR A 206 -23.48 -5.66 -3.38
C THR A 206 -22.51 -4.77 -4.17
N ALA A 207 -21.24 -4.71 -3.74
CA ALA A 207 -20.21 -3.96 -4.45
C ALA A 207 -19.97 -4.51 -5.86
N VAL A 208 -19.93 -5.84 -6.03
CA VAL A 208 -19.82 -6.47 -7.36
C VAL A 208 -21.00 -6.09 -8.25
N GLU A 209 -22.23 -6.17 -7.76
CA GLU A 209 -23.42 -5.83 -8.55
C GLU A 209 -23.36 -4.37 -9.03
N LEU A 210 -23.16 -3.44 -8.10
CA LEU A 210 -23.17 -2.02 -8.39
C LEU A 210 -22.02 -1.61 -9.32
N LEU A 211 -20.81 -2.11 -9.09
CA LEU A 211 -19.65 -1.81 -9.93
C LEU A 211 -19.75 -2.46 -11.32
N SER A 212 -20.34 -3.65 -11.44
CA SER A 212 -20.60 -4.27 -12.74
C SER A 212 -21.56 -3.42 -13.55
N ARG A 213 -22.65 -2.94 -12.93
CA ARG A 213 -23.60 -2.01 -13.56
C ARG A 213 -22.95 -0.67 -13.91
N ALA A 214 -22.03 -0.16 -13.09
CA ALA A 214 -21.31 1.07 -13.41
C ALA A 214 -20.48 0.93 -14.70
N VAL A 215 -19.80 -0.20 -14.86
CA VAL A 215 -19.04 -0.56 -16.07
C VAL A 215 -19.95 -0.83 -17.28
N GLU A 216 -21.14 -1.42 -17.08
CA GLU A 216 -22.12 -1.60 -18.16
C GLU A 216 -22.65 -0.26 -18.68
N VAL A 217 -22.91 0.70 -17.78
CA VAL A 217 -23.38 2.05 -18.13
C VAL A 217 -22.28 2.87 -18.81
N ASP A 218 -21.03 2.74 -18.37
CA ASP A 218 -19.87 3.35 -19.02
C ASP A 218 -18.69 2.37 -19.11
N PRO A 219 -18.56 1.66 -20.25
CA PRO A 219 -17.46 0.71 -20.47
C PRO A 219 -16.06 1.33 -20.51
N ASN A 220 -15.94 2.66 -20.56
CA ASN A 220 -14.65 3.36 -20.52
C ASN A 220 -14.31 3.88 -19.12
N PHE A 221 -15.09 3.54 -18.09
CA PHE A 221 -14.84 3.97 -16.71
C PHE A 221 -13.69 3.17 -16.08
N VAL A 222 -12.46 3.55 -16.43
CA VAL A 222 -11.19 2.91 -16.03
C VAL A 222 -11.13 2.55 -14.55
N VAL A 223 -11.46 3.51 -13.68
CA VAL A 223 -11.39 3.33 -12.22
C VAL A 223 -12.47 2.37 -11.71
N ALA A 224 -13.63 2.28 -12.39
CA ALA A 224 -14.66 1.30 -12.05
C ALA A 224 -14.22 -0.12 -12.39
N HIS A 225 -13.60 -0.35 -13.55
CA HIS A 225 -12.97 -1.64 -13.87
C HIS A 225 -11.93 -2.03 -12.83
N TYR A 226 -11.00 -1.12 -12.50
CA TYR A 226 -9.97 -1.41 -11.51
C TYR A 226 -10.58 -1.79 -10.15
N THR A 227 -11.55 -1.00 -9.68
CA THR A 227 -12.21 -1.22 -8.39
C THR A 227 -12.99 -2.54 -8.39
N LEU A 228 -13.72 -2.86 -9.45
CA LEU A 228 -14.42 -4.15 -9.60
C LEU A 228 -13.43 -5.32 -9.56
N GLY A 229 -12.24 -5.16 -10.15
CA GLY A 229 -11.15 -6.12 -10.05
C GLY A 229 -10.70 -6.34 -8.60
N VAL A 230 -10.51 -5.26 -7.84
CA VAL A 230 -10.15 -5.32 -6.40
C VAL A 230 -11.22 -6.05 -5.59
N VAL A 231 -12.51 -5.78 -5.83
CA VAL A 231 -13.60 -6.47 -5.13
C VAL A 231 -13.60 -7.96 -5.48
N HIS A 232 -13.45 -8.32 -6.75
CA HIS A 232 -13.34 -9.72 -7.15
C HIS A 232 -12.13 -10.42 -6.52
N GLN A 233 -10.99 -9.75 -6.41
CA GLN A 233 -9.81 -10.30 -5.74
C GLN A 233 -10.07 -10.54 -4.25
N ALA A 234 -10.72 -9.61 -3.55
CA ALA A 234 -11.11 -9.78 -2.15
C ALA A 234 -12.09 -10.96 -1.94
N LEU A 235 -12.92 -11.25 -2.94
CA LEU A 235 -13.83 -12.41 -2.98
C LEU A 235 -13.16 -13.72 -3.45
N GLY A 236 -11.86 -13.72 -3.74
CA GLY A 236 -11.16 -14.89 -4.29
C GLY A 236 -11.50 -15.23 -5.75
N ASN A 237 -12.29 -14.38 -6.42
CA ASN A 237 -12.68 -14.53 -7.83
C ASN A 237 -11.55 -14.11 -8.78
N ARG A 238 -10.42 -14.81 -8.69
CA ARG A 238 -9.15 -14.50 -9.37
C ARG A 238 -9.28 -14.27 -10.88
N TRP A 239 -10.07 -15.09 -11.57
CA TRP A 239 -10.27 -14.97 -13.02
C TRP A 239 -11.02 -13.70 -13.41
N LYS A 240 -12.07 -13.35 -12.64
CA LYS A 240 -12.83 -12.12 -12.84
C LYS A 240 -11.97 -10.90 -12.51
N ALA A 241 -11.20 -10.95 -11.42
CA ALA A 241 -10.25 -9.89 -11.07
C ALA A 241 -9.25 -9.62 -12.20
N ALA A 242 -8.60 -10.66 -12.73
CA ALA A 242 -7.66 -10.54 -13.83
C ALA A 242 -8.29 -9.98 -15.11
N ALA A 243 -9.55 -10.34 -15.41
CA ALA A 243 -10.26 -9.79 -16.56
C ALA A 243 -10.46 -8.27 -16.42
N GLN A 244 -10.87 -7.81 -15.23
CA GLN A 244 -11.09 -6.39 -14.97
C GLN A 244 -9.79 -5.58 -14.97
N TYR A 245 -8.71 -6.09 -14.37
CA TYR A 245 -7.41 -5.41 -14.43
C TYR A 245 -6.86 -5.33 -15.86
N ARG A 246 -7.05 -6.37 -16.68
CA ARG A 246 -6.69 -6.30 -18.12
C ARG A 246 -7.51 -5.24 -18.85
N ALA A 247 -8.82 -5.17 -18.61
CA ALA A 247 -9.65 -4.11 -19.17
C ALA A 247 -9.14 -2.72 -18.75
N THR A 248 -8.77 -2.53 -17.48
CA THR A 248 -8.13 -1.28 -17.02
C THR A 248 -6.87 -0.96 -17.82
N THR A 249 -5.94 -1.92 -17.98
CA THR A 249 -4.69 -1.67 -18.73
C THR A 249 -4.90 -1.44 -20.24
N GLN A 250 -6.01 -1.92 -20.81
CA GLN A 250 -6.37 -1.68 -22.21
C GLN A 250 -6.98 -0.29 -22.40
N LEU A 251 -7.84 0.13 -21.48
CA LEU A 251 -8.47 1.45 -21.50
C LEU A 251 -7.49 2.57 -21.14
N ASP A 252 -6.63 2.31 -20.16
CA ASP A 252 -5.57 3.22 -19.72
C ASP A 252 -4.24 2.47 -19.49
N PRO A 253 -3.37 2.41 -20.52
CA PRO A 253 -2.05 1.81 -20.42
C PRO A 253 -1.09 2.55 -19.47
N THR A 254 -1.50 3.71 -18.92
CA THR A 254 -0.70 4.51 -18.00
C THR A 254 -1.15 4.38 -16.54
N PHE A 255 -2.08 3.46 -16.23
CA PHE A 255 -2.60 3.22 -14.89
C PHE A 255 -1.78 2.15 -14.12
N PRO A 256 -0.79 2.53 -13.28
CA PRO A 256 0.17 1.59 -12.71
C PRO A 256 -0.44 0.59 -11.73
N GLU A 257 -1.52 0.95 -11.03
CA GLU A 257 -2.17 0.10 -10.02
C GLU A 257 -2.71 -1.21 -10.63
N ALA A 258 -3.21 -1.16 -11.87
CA ALA A 258 -3.71 -2.36 -12.54
C ALA A 258 -2.59 -3.34 -12.90
N TYR A 259 -1.43 -2.83 -13.33
CA TYR A 259 -0.24 -3.67 -13.57
C TYR A 259 0.29 -4.28 -12.28
N LYS A 260 0.37 -3.50 -11.20
CA LYS A 260 0.75 -4.02 -9.88
C LYS A 260 -0.22 -5.12 -9.42
N ALA A 261 -1.53 -4.90 -9.55
CA ALA A 261 -2.54 -5.88 -9.18
C ALA A 261 -2.48 -7.17 -10.02
N LEU A 262 -2.22 -7.05 -11.33
CA LEU A 262 -1.92 -8.22 -12.18
C LEU A 262 -0.67 -8.96 -11.70
N GLY A 263 0.38 -8.25 -11.31
CA GLY A 263 1.57 -8.82 -10.69
C GLY A 263 1.24 -9.64 -9.44
N ASP A 264 0.44 -9.09 -8.52
CA ASP A 264 0.00 -9.77 -7.30
C ASP A 264 -0.79 -11.05 -7.60
N LEU A 265 -1.67 -10.99 -8.62
CA LEU A 265 -2.37 -12.18 -9.09
C LEU A 265 -1.34 -13.18 -9.60
N PHE A 266 -0.50 -12.85 -10.57
CA PHE A 266 0.47 -13.80 -11.15
C PHE A 266 1.39 -14.43 -10.11
N LEU A 267 1.86 -13.66 -9.13
CA LEU A 267 2.71 -14.14 -8.03
C LEU A 267 2.02 -15.24 -7.21
N THR A 268 0.73 -15.08 -6.92
CA THR A 268 -0.08 -16.03 -6.14
C THR A 268 -0.68 -17.16 -6.99
N ALA A 269 -0.31 -17.27 -8.27
CA ALA A 269 -0.86 -18.29 -9.17
C ALA A 269 -0.45 -19.71 -8.76
N PRO A 270 -1.37 -20.70 -8.80
CA PRO A 270 -0.98 -22.10 -8.62
C PRO A 270 0.09 -22.57 -9.63
N ARG A 271 0.10 -21.97 -10.83
CA ARG A 271 1.06 -22.28 -11.90
C ARG A 271 2.38 -21.51 -11.80
N ARG A 272 2.67 -20.83 -10.68
CA ARG A 272 3.94 -20.12 -10.43
C ARG A 272 4.32 -19.17 -11.58
N LEU A 273 3.41 -18.25 -11.93
CA LEU A 273 3.54 -17.33 -13.08
C LEU A 273 4.51 -16.16 -12.76
N PHE A 274 5.69 -16.46 -12.24
CA PHE A 274 6.60 -15.45 -11.70
C PHE A 274 7.20 -14.53 -12.77
N ASP A 275 7.43 -15.02 -13.99
CA ASP A 275 7.88 -14.17 -15.10
C ASP A 275 6.87 -13.08 -15.44
N GLN A 276 5.59 -13.46 -15.52
CA GLN A 276 4.49 -12.51 -15.75
C GLN A 276 4.33 -11.55 -14.58
N ALA A 277 4.57 -12.01 -13.34
CA ALA A 277 4.58 -11.14 -12.17
C ALA A 277 5.71 -10.09 -12.25
N VAL A 278 6.93 -10.51 -12.58
CA VAL A 278 8.08 -9.61 -12.77
C VAL A 278 7.80 -8.59 -13.87
N GLU A 279 7.26 -9.00 -15.01
CA GLU A 279 6.89 -8.11 -16.11
C GLU A 279 5.85 -7.06 -15.67
N ALA A 280 4.77 -7.51 -15.02
CA ALA A 280 3.69 -6.64 -14.57
C ALA A 280 4.17 -5.64 -13.51
N TYR A 281 4.96 -6.06 -12.51
CA TYR A 281 5.55 -5.15 -11.54
C TYR A 281 6.54 -4.19 -12.18
N SER A 282 7.37 -4.65 -13.12
CA SER A 282 8.31 -3.80 -13.85
C SER A 282 7.57 -2.72 -14.63
N LYS A 283 6.43 -3.04 -15.26
CA LYS A 283 5.59 -2.06 -15.94
C LYS A 283 4.98 -1.04 -14.98
N ALA A 284 4.49 -1.49 -13.82
CA ALA A 284 3.99 -0.59 -12.78
C ALA A 284 5.07 0.38 -12.29
N ILE A 285 6.32 -0.09 -12.15
CA ILE A 285 7.49 0.72 -11.76
C ILE A 285 7.91 1.67 -12.88
N GLU A 286 7.88 1.24 -14.14
CA GLU A 286 8.15 2.12 -15.29
C GLU A 286 7.20 3.32 -15.30
N LEU A 287 5.91 3.07 -15.07
CA LEU A 287 4.86 4.09 -15.00
C LEU A 287 4.95 4.94 -13.73
N ARG A 288 5.38 4.35 -12.60
CA ARG A 288 5.55 5.03 -11.31
C ARG A 288 6.84 4.58 -10.62
N PRO A 289 7.99 5.23 -10.87
CA PRO A 289 9.30 4.79 -10.35
C PRO A 289 9.39 4.68 -8.82
N PHE A 290 8.64 5.51 -8.09
CA PHE A 290 8.61 5.57 -6.63
C PHE A 290 7.54 4.66 -6.00
N TYR A 291 6.99 3.69 -6.75
CA TYR A 291 5.92 2.82 -6.25
C TYR A 291 6.45 1.71 -5.34
N ALA A 292 6.59 2.00 -4.05
CA ALA A 292 7.17 1.10 -3.05
C ALA A 292 6.56 -0.32 -3.06
N GLU A 293 5.23 -0.43 -3.18
CA GLU A 293 4.53 -1.72 -3.20
C GLU A 293 4.84 -2.55 -4.45
N ALA A 294 5.04 -1.91 -5.61
CA ALA A 294 5.44 -2.61 -6.83
C ALA A 294 6.89 -3.11 -6.73
N HIS A 295 7.80 -2.34 -6.09
CA HIS A 295 9.16 -2.80 -5.78
C HIS A 295 9.15 -3.97 -4.78
N MET A 296 8.26 -3.95 -3.78
CA MET A 296 8.04 -5.10 -2.89
C MET A 296 7.61 -6.34 -3.67
N GLY A 297 6.57 -6.22 -4.50
CA GLY A 297 6.08 -7.33 -5.32
C GLY A 297 7.12 -7.86 -6.30
N LEU A 298 7.92 -6.97 -6.91
CA LEU A 298 9.05 -7.35 -7.75
C LEU A 298 10.09 -8.17 -6.96
N GLY A 299 10.40 -7.75 -5.73
CA GLY A 299 11.28 -8.50 -4.84
C GLY A 299 10.75 -9.90 -4.54
N ASP A 300 9.47 -10.00 -4.19
CA ASP A 300 8.81 -11.29 -3.92
C ASP A 300 8.83 -12.21 -5.16
N ALA A 301 8.54 -11.66 -6.34
CA ALA A 301 8.55 -12.41 -7.59
C ALA A 301 9.96 -12.89 -7.97
N ARG A 302 10.99 -12.07 -7.75
CA ARG A 302 12.40 -12.44 -8.00
C ARG A 302 12.90 -13.47 -7.00
N ALA A 303 12.58 -13.32 -5.72
CA ALA A 303 12.90 -14.31 -4.68
C ALA A 303 12.26 -15.67 -5.00
N ALA A 304 10.99 -15.68 -5.42
CA ALA A 304 10.28 -16.90 -5.81
C ALA A 304 10.88 -17.60 -7.06
N LYS A 305 11.64 -16.86 -7.88
CA LYS A 305 12.42 -17.37 -9.02
C LYS A 305 13.84 -17.80 -8.66
N GLY A 306 14.30 -17.53 -7.44
CA GLY A 306 15.70 -17.73 -7.05
C GLY A 306 16.66 -16.61 -7.53
N ASP A 307 16.14 -15.50 -8.07
CA ASP A 307 16.95 -14.30 -8.34
C ASP A 307 17.17 -13.51 -7.04
N VAL A 308 18.08 -14.02 -6.21
CA VAL A 308 18.33 -13.51 -4.85
C VAL A 308 18.84 -12.07 -4.88
N ASP A 309 19.82 -11.75 -5.72
CA ASP A 309 20.40 -10.41 -5.78
C ASP A 309 19.40 -9.39 -6.34
N GLY A 310 18.64 -9.78 -7.37
CA GLY A 310 17.57 -8.96 -7.90
C GLY A 310 16.45 -8.71 -6.90
N ALA A 311 16.16 -9.67 -6.01
CA ALA A 311 15.18 -9.52 -4.93
C ALA A 311 15.66 -8.52 -3.86
N ILE A 312 16.91 -8.66 -3.39
CA ILE A 312 17.53 -7.73 -2.44
C ILE A 312 17.46 -6.29 -2.97
N ALA A 313 17.88 -6.09 -4.23
CA ALA A 313 17.86 -4.76 -4.85
C ALA A 313 16.44 -4.16 -4.90
N ALA A 314 15.44 -4.97 -5.22
CA ALA A 314 14.04 -4.53 -5.25
C ALA A 314 13.50 -4.19 -3.85
N TYR A 315 13.79 -5.00 -2.83
CA TYR A 315 13.39 -4.70 -1.44
C TYR A 315 14.10 -3.44 -0.89
N GLN A 316 15.38 -3.25 -1.19
CA GLN A 316 16.09 -2.02 -0.81
C GLN A 316 15.49 -0.78 -1.48
N ARG A 317 15.08 -0.87 -2.76
CA ARG A 317 14.34 0.20 -3.44
C ARG A 317 12.98 0.46 -2.78
N ALA A 318 12.24 -0.59 -2.41
CA ALA A 318 10.99 -0.43 -1.68
C ALA A 318 11.19 0.31 -0.35
N LEU A 319 12.25 -0.02 0.41
CA LEU A 319 12.60 0.66 1.67
C LEU A 319 13.06 2.11 1.47
N ALA A 320 13.72 2.42 0.36
CA ALA A 320 14.08 3.80 0.03
C ALA A 320 12.83 4.70 -0.15
N PHE A 321 11.71 4.12 -0.61
CA PHE A 321 10.45 4.85 -0.83
C PHE A 321 9.45 4.72 0.33
N ASN A 322 9.52 3.63 1.08
CA ASN A 322 8.74 3.41 2.30
C ASN A 322 9.62 2.76 3.37
N PRO A 323 10.37 3.56 4.17
CA PRO A 323 11.29 3.04 5.19
C PRO A 323 10.57 2.41 6.40
N THR A 324 9.24 2.55 6.49
CA THR A 324 8.42 2.01 7.57
C THR A 324 7.69 0.73 7.18
N ASN A 325 8.18 0.00 6.17
CA ASN A 325 7.58 -1.26 5.73
C ASN A 325 8.22 -2.47 6.47
N PRO A 326 7.54 -3.08 7.47
CA PRO A 326 8.08 -4.22 8.21
C PRO A 326 8.30 -5.45 7.31
N ARG A 327 7.45 -5.66 6.29
CA ARG A 327 7.55 -6.82 5.38
C ARG A 327 8.83 -6.81 4.56
N ALA A 328 9.31 -5.64 4.17
CA ALA A 328 10.57 -5.50 3.42
C ALA A 328 11.76 -5.93 4.27
N HIS A 329 11.80 -5.49 5.54
CA HIS A 329 12.83 -5.89 6.49
C HIS A 329 12.76 -7.39 6.81
N LEU A 330 11.56 -7.95 7.01
CA LEU A 330 11.37 -9.38 7.19
C LEU A 330 11.92 -10.19 6.00
N SER A 331 11.60 -9.77 4.77
CA SER A 331 12.01 -10.47 3.55
C SER A 331 13.53 -10.40 3.34
N LEU A 332 14.14 -9.25 3.62
CA LEU A 332 15.60 -9.13 3.63
C LEU A 332 16.25 -9.99 4.72
N GLY A 333 15.67 -10.04 5.93
CA GLY A 333 16.17 -10.91 7.01
C GLY A 333 16.18 -12.38 6.61
N ARG A 334 15.09 -12.85 5.99
CA ARG A 334 14.98 -14.21 5.44
C ARG A 334 16.07 -14.51 4.40
N ILE A 335 16.25 -13.61 3.43
CA ILE A 335 17.26 -13.79 2.39
C ILE A 335 18.68 -13.74 2.95
N TYR A 336 18.98 -12.77 3.83
CA TYR A 336 20.30 -12.65 4.42
C TYR A 336 20.67 -13.88 5.25
N TYR A 337 19.71 -14.45 5.98
CA TYR A 337 19.92 -15.67 6.75
C TYR A 337 20.03 -16.90 5.84
N GLY A 338 18.97 -17.22 5.10
CA GLY A 338 18.84 -18.50 4.40
C GLY A 338 19.65 -18.61 3.11
N GLU A 339 19.84 -17.50 2.38
CA GLU A 339 20.46 -17.54 1.04
C GLU A 339 21.89 -16.98 1.03
N LYS A 340 22.23 -16.09 1.96
CA LYS A 340 23.55 -15.42 1.99
C LYS A 340 24.42 -15.76 3.20
N GLY A 341 23.85 -16.33 4.27
CA GLY A 341 24.59 -16.59 5.52
C GLY A 341 25.09 -15.32 6.22
N LEU A 342 24.47 -14.17 5.95
CA LEU A 342 24.80 -12.85 6.51
C LEU A 342 24.02 -12.64 7.82
N TYR A 343 24.50 -13.28 8.88
CA TYR A 343 23.77 -13.36 10.17
C TYR A 343 23.57 -11.99 10.85
N TYR A 344 24.56 -11.10 10.79
CA TYR A 344 24.44 -9.78 11.43
C TYR A 344 23.40 -8.90 10.74
N GLU A 345 23.41 -8.91 9.40
CA GLU A 345 22.46 -8.21 8.55
C GLU A 345 21.06 -8.79 8.72
N ALA A 346 20.93 -10.12 8.84
CA ALA A 346 19.66 -10.77 9.11
C ALA A 346 19.07 -10.36 10.47
N VAL A 347 19.87 -10.39 11.54
CA VAL A 347 19.44 -9.95 12.87
C VAL A 347 19.03 -8.48 12.86
N ALA A 348 19.80 -7.61 12.22
CA ALA A 348 19.47 -6.20 12.09
C ALA A 348 18.13 -6.00 11.35
N ALA A 349 17.92 -6.73 10.25
CA ALA A 349 16.69 -6.67 9.48
C ALA A 349 15.49 -7.18 10.28
N TYR A 350 15.58 -8.33 10.95
CA TYR A 350 14.47 -8.85 11.76
C TYR A 350 14.16 -7.97 12.97
N LYS A 351 15.18 -7.44 13.67
CA LYS A 351 14.96 -6.46 14.75
C LYS A 351 14.25 -5.23 14.23
N LYS A 352 14.63 -4.73 13.05
CA LYS A 352 13.94 -3.58 12.44
C LYS A 352 12.49 -3.89 12.05
N ALA A 353 12.22 -5.10 11.56
CA ALA A 353 10.85 -5.56 11.32
C ALA A 353 10.03 -5.56 12.62
N LEU A 354 10.58 -6.04 13.75
CA LEU A 354 9.92 -6.07 15.05
C LEU A 354 9.75 -4.68 15.70
N GLU A 355 10.65 -3.73 15.44
CA GLU A 355 10.44 -2.34 15.85
C GLU A 355 9.21 -1.73 15.17
N LEU A 356 8.96 -2.10 13.90
CA LEU A 356 7.86 -1.60 13.09
C LEU A 356 6.56 -2.39 13.28
N ASP A 357 6.67 -3.70 13.54
CA ASP A 357 5.57 -4.62 13.84
C ASP A 357 5.96 -5.57 14.99
N PRO A 358 5.69 -5.18 16.25
CA PRO A 358 6.04 -5.97 17.43
C PRO A 358 5.35 -7.33 17.53
N LEU A 359 4.29 -7.57 16.75
CA LEU A 359 3.50 -8.81 16.77
C LEU A 359 3.90 -9.79 15.66
N SER A 360 4.92 -9.47 14.86
CA SER A 360 5.39 -10.32 13.77
C SER A 360 6.00 -11.63 14.29
N LEU A 361 5.22 -12.71 14.27
CA LEU A 361 5.69 -14.05 14.66
C LEU A 361 6.86 -14.51 13.79
N ASP A 362 6.76 -14.28 12.49
CA ASP A 362 7.79 -14.64 11.51
C ASP A 362 9.16 -14.01 11.81
N ALA A 363 9.19 -12.74 12.21
CA ALA A 363 10.43 -12.06 12.54
C ALA A 363 11.04 -12.59 13.85
N ARG A 364 10.20 -12.95 14.83
CA ARG A 364 10.65 -13.59 16.07
C ARG A 364 11.20 -14.99 15.84
N MET A 365 10.50 -15.80 15.04
CA MET A 365 10.96 -17.11 14.62
C MET A 365 12.33 -17.02 13.94
N GLY A 366 12.49 -16.11 12.98
CA GLY A 366 13.76 -15.89 12.30
C GLY A 366 14.91 -15.45 13.22
N LEU A 367 14.64 -14.60 14.23
CA LEU A 367 15.66 -14.28 15.24
C LEU A 367 16.00 -15.47 16.13
N GLY A 368 14.99 -16.22 16.58
CA GLY A 368 15.18 -17.41 17.41
C GLY A 368 16.05 -18.44 16.71
N GLU A 369 15.78 -18.70 15.43
CA GLU A 369 16.55 -19.63 14.59
C GLU A 369 18.01 -19.17 14.44
N ILE A 370 18.24 -17.88 14.16
CA ILE A 370 19.61 -17.35 14.06
C ILE A 370 20.34 -17.50 15.41
N TYR A 371 19.69 -17.21 16.53
CA TYR A 371 20.30 -17.32 17.84
C TYR A 371 20.58 -18.78 18.21
N GLU A 372 19.68 -19.71 17.90
CA GLU A 372 19.89 -21.15 18.05
C GLU A 372 21.13 -21.61 17.27
N ASP A 373 21.21 -21.26 15.98
CA ASP A 373 22.33 -21.60 15.10
C ASP A 373 23.67 -21.06 15.59
N LYS A 374 23.67 -19.93 16.32
CA LYS A 374 24.85 -19.32 16.92
C LYS A 374 25.13 -19.79 18.36
N GLY A 375 24.32 -20.70 18.90
CA GLY A 375 24.46 -21.19 20.27
C GLY A 375 24.05 -20.17 21.35
N LEU A 376 23.37 -19.09 20.95
CA LEU A 376 22.80 -18.07 21.83
C LEU A 376 21.43 -18.54 22.35
N TYR A 377 21.46 -19.66 23.07
CA TYR A 377 20.24 -20.39 23.44
C TYR A 377 19.30 -19.61 24.36
N LYS A 378 19.84 -18.71 25.20
CA LYS A 378 19.01 -17.87 26.07
C LYS A 378 18.16 -16.91 25.24
N GLU A 379 18.77 -16.23 24.28
CA GLU A 379 18.12 -15.32 23.35
C GLU A 379 17.13 -16.04 22.45
N ALA A 380 17.46 -17.25 21.98
CA ALA A 380 16.54 -18.09 21.21
C ALA A 380 15.29 -18.46 22.02
N ILE A 381 15.46 -18.91 23.28
CA ILE A 381 14.35 -19.20 24.20
C ILE A 381 13.46 -17.97 24.41
N GLU A 382 14.04 -16.79 24.60
CA GLU A 382 13.29 -15.55 24.78
C GLU A 382 12.40 -15.23 23.57
N GLU A 383 12.91 -15.39 22.34
CA GLU A 383 12.11 -15.12 21.14
C GLU A 383 11.04 -16.19 20.89
N TYR A 384 11.34 -17.48 21.05
CA TYR A 384 10.33 -18.53 20.91
C TYR A 384 9.24 -18.45 21.97
N ARG A 385 9.56 -18.10 23.22
CA ARG A 385 8.56 -17.85 24.27
C ARG A 385 7.62 -16.71 23.90
N LYS A 386 8.13 -15.59 23.36
CA LYS A 386 7.28 -14.48 22.89
C LYS A 386 6.34 -14.91 21.75
N VAL A 387 6.78 -15.78 20.85
CA VAL A 387 5.89 -16.36 19.82
C VAL A 387 4.76 -17.15 20.48
N ILE A 388 5.07 -18.00 21.47
CA ILE A 388 4.10 -18.83 22.19
C ILE A 388 3.17 -18.00 23.09
N GLU A 389 3.63 -16.87 23.61
CA GLU A 389 2.79 -15.92 24.35
C GLU A 389 1.73 -15.28 23.45
N ILE A 390 2.08 -14.97 22.19
CA ILE A 390 1.18 -14.38 21.20
C ILE A 390 0.26 -15.45 20.58
N ASP A 391 0.82 -16.60 20.20
CA ASP A 391 0.10 -17.77 19.70
C ASP A 391 0.49 -19.05 20.48
N PRO A 392 -0.28 -19.42 21.51
CA PRO A 392 -0.01 -20.60 22.33
C PRO A 392 -0.04 -21.94 21.59
N LYS A 393 -0.55 -21.97 20.35
CA LYS A 393 -0.66 -23.18 19.52
C LYS A 393 0.35 -23.20 18.36
N HIS A 394 1.28 -22.25 18.30
CA HIS A 394 2.28 -22.17 17.23
C HIS A 394 3.25 -23.37 17.28
N THR A 395 3.00 -24.41 16.48
CA THR A 395 3.70 -25.70 16.56
C THR A 395 5.19 -25.58 16.30
N GLY A 396 5.61 -24.77 15.31
CA GLY A 396 7.02 -24.55 15.01
C GLY A 396 7.80 -23.89 16.15
N ALA A 397 7.18 -22.99 16.91
CA ALA A 397 7.87 -22.33 18.04
C ALA A 397 8.00 -23.28 19.23
N LEU A 398 6.97 -24.10 19.48
CA LEU A 398 6.99 -25.13 20.52
C LEU A 398 8.05 -26.20 20.22
N TYR A 399 8.15 -26.61 18.96
CA TYR A 399 9.17 -27.56 18.49
C TYR A 399 10.58 -26.98 18.70
N ASN A 400 10.86 -25.79 18.17
CA ASN A 400 12.20 -25.19 18.29
C ASN A 400 12.55 -24.88 19.74
N LEU A 401 11.58 -24.44 20.56
CA LEU A 401 11.81 -24.23 21.99
C LEU A 401 12.21 -25.53 22.70
N ALA A 402 11.57 -26.65 22.39
CA ALA A 402 11.92 -27.95 22.96
C ALA A 402 13.34 -28.37 22.55
N ILE A 403 13.71 -28.20 21.28
CA ILE A 403 15.05 -28.48 20.75
C ILE A 403 16.11 -27.63 21.46
N VAL A 404 15.88 -26.33 21.63
CA VAL A 404 16.83 -25.45 22.33
C VAL A 404 16.98 -25.87 23.79
N TYR A 405 15.89 -26.26 24.46
CA TYR A 405 15.99 -26.77 25.84
C TYR A 405 16.79 -28.07 25.95
N GLU A 406 16.82 -28.95 24.95
CA GLU A 406 17.70 -30.14 25.00
C GLU A 406 19.18 -29.76 25.18
N LYS A 407 19.57 -28.56 24.76
CA LYS A 407 20.95 -28.06 24.86
C LYS A 407 21.27 -27.45 26.23
N VAL A 408 20.26 -27.00 26.98
CA VAL A 408 20.47 -26.19 28.19
C VAL A 408 19.81 -26.72 29.45
N ASP A 409 18.67 -27.42 29.33
CA ASP A 409 17.93 -28.00 30.45
C ASP A 409 17.05 -29.19 29.98
N PRO A 410 17.51 -30.44 30.16
CA PRO A 410 16.76 -31.64 29.77
C PRO A 410 15.40 -31.80 30.45
N ARG A 411 15.18 -31.23 31.65
CA ARG A 411 13.89 -31.33 32.35
C ARG A 411 12.87 -30.40 31.71
N GLU A 412 13.27 -29.16 31.43
CA GLU A 412 12.43 -28.23 30.68
C GLU A 412 12.17 -28.73 29.26
N ALA A 413 13.17 -29.37 28.61
CA ALA A 413 12.99 -29.98 27.30
C ALA A 413 11.87 -31.02 27.28
N ILE A 414 11.80 -31.88 28.30
CA ILE A 414 10.71 -32.86 28.47
C ILE A 414 9.35 -32.14 28.55
N ALA A 415 9.25 -31.10 29.38
CA ALA A 415 8.01 -30.34 29.53
C ALA A 415 7.57 -29.69 28.21
N GLN A 416 8.51 -29.13 27.44
CA GLN A 416 8.19 -28.51 26.15
C GLN A 416 7.82 -29.56 25.09
N TRP A 417 8.48 -30.72 25.07
CA TRP A 417 8.10 -31.82 24.17
C TRP A 417 6.71 -32.36 24.45
N GLU A 418 6.35 -32.53 25.74
CA GLU A 418 5.01 -32.93 26.13
C GLU A 418 3.96 -31.91 25.68
N ARG A 419 4.25 -30.61 25.85
CA ARG A 419 3.39 -29.52 25.38
C ARG A 419 3.24 -29.52 23.86
N TYR A 420 4.34 -29.64 23.10
CA TYR A 420 4.30 -29.75 21.64
C TYR A 420 3.41 -30.94 21.22
N ILE A 421 3.66 -32.14 21.76
CA ILE A 421 2.91 -33.35 21.40
C ILE A 421 1.41 -33.18 21.69
N ALA A 422 1.03 -32.62 22.84
CA ALA A 422 -0.37 -32.45 23.24
C ALA A 422 -1.17 -31.57 22.25
N ILE A 423 -0.51 -30.57 21.65
CA ILE A 423 -1.11 -29.67 20.66
C ILE A 423 -1.02 -30.28 19.26
N ALA A 424 0.18 -30.67 18.84
CA ALA A 424 0.46 -31.15 17.50
C ALA A 424 -0.20 -32.49 17.17
N SER A 425 -0.45 -33.37 18.16
CA SER A 425 -1.14 -34.65 17.91
C SER A 425 -2.58 -34.50 17.42
N GLN A 426 -3.17 -33.32 17.57
CA GLN A 426 -4.51 -33.00 17.09
C GLN A 426 -4.51 -32.58 15.60
N LEU A 427 -3.33 -32.38 15.00
CA LEU A 427 -3.16 -31.86 13.65
C LEU A 427 -2.64 -32.96 12.72
N PRO A 428 -3.41 -33.38 11.69
CA PRO A 428 -2.96 -34.41 10.75
C PRO A 428 -1.66 -34.07 10.03
N SER A 429 -1.40 -32.77 9.78
CA SER A 429 -0.18 -32.28 9.13
C SER A 429 1.09 -32.45 9.97
N GLU A 430 0.95 -32.66 11.28
CA GLU A 430 2.07 -32.75 12.22
C GLU A 430 2.41 -34.19 12.60
N LYS A 431 1.72 -35.18 12.03
CA LYS A 431 1.85 -36.59 12.44
C LYS A 431 3.30 -37.08 12.49
N ASP A 432 4.05 -36.84 11.42
CA ASP A 432 5.44 -37.29 11.31
C ASP A 432 6.34 -36.58 12.34
N TRP A 433 6.12 -35.28 12.56
CA TRP A 433 6.86 -34.49 13.54
C TRP A 433 6.54 -34.87 14.99
N VAL A 434 5.30 -35.28 15.27
CA VAL A 434 4.90 -35.83 16.57
C VAL A 434 5.62 -37.15 16.86
N ASP A 435 5.81 -38.01 15.85
CA ASP A 435 6.56 -39.25 16.02
C ASP A 435 8.06 -38.99 16.26
N VAL A 436 8.64 -37.97 15.61
CA VAL A 436 9.98 -37.46 15.93
C VAL A 436 10.05 -36.95 17.37
N ALA A 437 9.12 -36.09 17.78
CA ALA A 437 9.07 -35.55 19.15
C ALA A 437 8.99 -36.64 20.22
N ARG A 438 8.23 -37.72 19.98
CA ARG A 438 8.17 -38.88 20.88
C ARG A 438 9.51 -39.61 21.00
N GLN A 439 10.32 -39.64 19.95
CA GLN A 439 11.67 -40.22 20.01
C GLN A 439 12.59 -39.37 20.89
N HIS A 440 12.58 -38.04 20.70
CA HIS A 440 13.31 -37.10 21.55
C HIS A 440 12.91 -37.26 23.03
N LEU A 441 11.61 -37.25 23.33
CA LEU A 441 11.07 -37.41 24.68
C LEU A 441 11.50 -38.74 25.34
N ARG A 442 11.49 -39.86 24.59
CA ARG A 442 11.98 -41.15 25.09
C ARG A 442 13.46 -41.11 25.43
N LYS A 443 14.28 -40.52 24.55
CA LYS A 443 15.72 -40.40 24.74
C LYS A 443 16.06 -39.59 26.01
N LEU A 444 15.45 -38.41 26.17
CA LEU A 444 15.65 -37.55 27.33
C LEU A 444 15.25 -38.24 28.65
N ARG A 445 14.11 -38.94 28.65
CA ARG A 445 13.65 -39.69 29.83
C ARG A 445 14.57 -40.84 30.22
N ASN A 446 15.24 -41.47 29.25
CA ASN A 446 16.22 -42.51 29.54
C ASN A 446 17.51 -41.91 30.12
N GLN A 447 17.98 -40.79 29.56
CA GLN A 447 19.17 -40.08 30.05
C GLN A 447 19.05 -39.56 31.48
N LEU A 448 17.83 -39.27 31.96
CA LEU A 448 17.58 -38.83 33.35
C LEU A 448 17.33 -39.98 34.33
N LYS A 449 17.23 -41.22 33.84
CA LYS A 449 17.09 -42.43 34.67
C LYS A 449 18.44 -43.10 34.96
N GLU A 450 19.43 -42.85 34.11
CA GLU A 450 20.86 -43.15 34.32
C GLU A 450 21.49 -42.05 35.17
#